data_AF-A0A2K6F678-F1
#
_entry.id   AF-A0A2K6F678-F1
#
_cell.length_a   1.000
_cell.length_b   1.000
_cell.length_c   1.000
_cell.angle_alpha   90.00
_cell.angle_beta   90.00
_cell.angle_gamma   90.00
#
_symmetry.space_group_name_H-M   'P 1'
#
loop_
_entity.id
_entity.type
_entity.pdbx_description
1 polymer ?
#
loop_
_entity_poly.entity_id
_entity_poly.type
_entity_poly.pdbx_seq_one_letter_code
_entity_poly.pdbx_strand_id
1 'polypeptide(L)' 'MPGRHVSRVRALYRLILQLHRVLPPDLKALGDQYVKDEFRRHKAVGSDEAQRFLQEWEGISTIVDACVQ' A
#
# COMPACT_ATOMS: atom_id res chain seq x y z
N MET A 1 -14.05 15.95 -2.39
CA MET A 1 -14.96 14.79 -2.53
C MET A 1 -14.33 13.55 -1.89
N PRO A 2 -14.73 13.16 -0.67
CA PRO A 2 -14.11 12.06 0.10
C PRO A 2 -14.13 10.70 -0.63
N GLY A 3 -15.08 10.47 -1.55
CA GLY A 3 -15.19 9.22 -2.31
C GLY A 3 -14.03 8.94 -3.28
N ARG A 4 -13.38 9.97 -3.84
CA ARG A 4 -12.23 9.80 -4.76
C ARG A 4 -10.98 9.34 -4.01
N HIS A 5 -10.79 9.85 -2.80
CA HIS A 5 -9.68 9.51 -1.92
C HIS A 5 -9.75 8.05 -1.46
N VAL A 6 -10.90 7.61 -0.93
CA VAL A 6 -11.11 6.22 -0.49
C VAL A 6 -10.89 5.21 -1.62
N SER A 7 -11.31 5.57 -2.84
CA SER A 7 -11.12 4.70 -4.02
C SER A 7 -9.65 4.53 -4.39
N ARG A 8 -8.84 5.60 -4.29
CA ARG A 8 -7.40 5.58 -4.57
C ARG A 8 -6.62 4.78 -3.51
N VAL A 9 -6.95 4.95 -2.23
CA VAL A 9 -6.39 4.15 -1.12
C VAL A 9 -6.67 2.66 -1.33
N ARG A 10 -7.90 2.29 -1.70
CA ARG A 10 -8.26 0.89 -1.99
C ARG A 10 -7.53 0.34 -3.21
N ALA A 11 -7.31 1.14 -4.25
CA ALA A 11 -6.58 0.72 -5.43
C ALA A 11 -5.12 0.42 -5.10
N LEU A 12 -4.46 1.30 -4.34
CA LEU A 12 -3.08 1.13 -3.90
C LEU A 12 -2.91 -0.11 -3.02
N TYR A 13 -3.81 -0.32 -2.05
CA TYR A 13 -3.80 -1.51 -1.20
C TYR A 13 -3.86 -2.81 -2.02
N ARG A 14 -4.74 -2.86 -3.04
CA ARG A 14 -4.85 -4.03 -3.92
C ARG A 14 -3.60 -4.24 -4.77
N LEU A 15 -3.02 -3.16 -5.31
CA LEU A 15 -1.81 -3.23 -6.12
C LEU A 15 -0.65 -3.83 -5.33
N ILE A 16 -0.41 -3.36 -4.11
CA ILE A 16 0.68 -3.84 -3.24
C ILE A 16 0.50 -5.34 -2.92
N LEU A 17 -0.71 -5.76 -2.54
CA LEU A 17 -0.99 -7.18 -2.27
C LEU A 17 -0.85 -8.07 -3.53
N GLN A 18 -1.09 -7.51 -4.72
CA GLN A 18 -0.86 -8.22 -5.98
C GLN A 18 0.64 -8.40 -6.24
N LEU A 19 1.45 -7.36 -6.03
CA LEU A 19 2.91 -7.45 -6.13
C LEU A 19 3.50 -8.46 -5.15
N HIS A 20 2.94 -8.60 -3.95
CA HIS A 20 3.42 -9.62 -3.01
C HIS A 20 3.18 -11.07 -3.46
N ARG A 21 2.33 -11.34 -4.47
CA ARG A 21 2.03 -12.72 -4.90
C ARG A 21 3.21 -13.44 -5.52
N VAL A 22 4.18 -12.70 -6.03
CA VAL A 22 5.40 -13.22 -6.67
C VAL A 22 6.58 -13.33 -5.71
N LEU A 23 6.41 -12.88 -4.46
CA LEU A 23 7.41 -13.05 -3.41
C LEU A 23 7.43 -14.48 -2.87
N PRO A 24 8.59 -14.96 -2.38
CA PRO A 24 8.66 -16.20 -1.59
C PRO A 24 7.66 -16.19 -0.42
N PRO A 25 7.09 -17.34 -0.01
CA PRO A 25 5.99 -17.39 0.96
C PRO A 25 6.23 -16.63 2.27
N ASP A 26 7.43 -16.72 2.83
CA ASP A 26 7.77 -16.07 4.10
C ASP A 26 7.86 -14.55 3.95
N LEU A 27 8.47 -14.07 2.87
CA LEU A 27 8.56 -12.64 2.55
C LEU A 27 7.19 -12.07 2.20
N LYS A 28 6.35 -12.83 1.48
CA LYS A 28 4.95 -12.49 1.22
C LYS A 28 4.19 -12.32 2.53
N ALA A 29 4.28 -13.28 3.45
CA ALA A 29 3.57 -13.22 4.72
C ALA A 29 3.99 -12.01 5.56
N LEU A 30 5.30 -11.75 5.63
CA LEU A 30 5.85 -10.58 6.31
C LEU A 30 5.36 -9.26 5.69
N GLY A 31 5.44 -9.14 4.36
CA GLY A 31 4.99 -7.95 3.63
C GLY A 31 3.48 -7.73 3.76
N ASP A 32 2.66 -8.78 3.60
CA ASP A 32 1.21 -8.70 3.74
C ASP A 32 0.80 -8.23 5.14
N GLN A 33 1.50 -8.70 6.18
CA GLN A 33 1.25 -8.29 7.56
C GLN A 33 1.60 -6.81 7.78
N TYR A 34 2.79 -6.39 7.32
CA TYR A 34 3.23 -5.00 7.43
C TYR A 34 2.26 -4.02 6.76
N VAL A 35 1.84 -4.31 5.52
CA VAL A 35 0.92 -3.45 4.76
C VAL A 35 -0.45 -3.36 5.43
N LYS A 36 -0.96 -4.48 5.98
CA LYS A 36 -2.23 -4.47 6.73
C LYS A 36 -2.14 -3.59 7.97
N ASP A 37 -1.04 -3.67 8.70
CA ASP A 37 -0.86 -2.91 9.93
C ASP A 37 -0.70 -1.42 9.63
N GLU A 38 0.03 -1.06 8.57
CA GLU A 38 0.21 0.34 8.21
C GLU A 38 -1.09 1.00 7.72
N PHE A 39 -1.85 0.33 6.85
CA PHE A 39 -3.16 0.84 6.40
C PHE A 39 -4.18 0.90 7.52
N ARG A 40 -4.09 0.01 8.53
CA ARG A 40 -4.95 0.08 9.73
C ARG A 40 -4.60 1.30 10.58
N ARG A 41 -3.31 1.57 10.80
CA ARG A 41 -2.83 2.78 11.53
C ARG A 41 -3.28 4.06 10.84
N HIS A 42 -3.31 4.07 9.50
CA HIS A 42 -3.72 5.22 8.71
C HIS A 42 -5.24 5.39 8.51
N LYS A 43 -6.08 4.54 9.12
CA LYS A 43 -7.54 4.59 8.94
C LYS A 43 -8.21 5.79 9.63
N ALA A 44 -7.55 6.41 10.62
CA ALA A 44 -8.11 7.47 11.46
C ALA A 44 -7.47 8.85 11.25
N VAL A 45 -6.46 8.96 10.39
CA VAL A 45 -5.73 10.23 10.16
C VAL A 45 -6.44 11.12 9.14
N GLY A 46 -6.20 12.43 9.28
CA GLY A 46 -6.83 13.48 8.47
C GLY A 46 -6.45 13.42 6.99
N SER A 47 -7.22 14.14 6.16
CA SER A 47 -7.09 14.14 4.69
C SER A 47 -5.68 14.49 4.18
N ASP A 48 -4.94 15.33 4.92
CA ASP A 48 -3.61 15.81 4.49
C ASP A 48 -2.49 14.81 4.79
N GLU A 49 -2.62 14.04 5.88
CA GLU A 49 -1.72 12.92 6.18
C GLU A 49 -1.97 11.76 5.22
N ALA A 50 -3.22 11.49 4.88
CA ALA A 50 -3.56 10.44 3.93
C ALA A 50 -3.07 10.76 2.50
N GLN A 51 -3.03 12.03 2.10
CA GLN A 51 -2.46 12.45 0.82
C GLN A 51 -0.93 12.25 0.77
N ARG A 52 -0.22 12.59 1.86
CA ARG A 52 1.23 12.34 1.99
C ARG A 52 1.54 10.83 2.00
N PHE A 53 0.75 10.06 2.74
CA PHE A 53 0.81 8.61 2.75
C PHE A 53 0.66 8.01 1.34
N LEU A 54 -0.30 8.47 0.55
CA LEU A 54 -0.47 8.00 -0.83
C LEU A 54 0.77 8.30 -1.71
N GLN A 55 1.40 9.48 -1.55
CA GLN A 55 2.59 9.84 -2.33
C GLN A 55 3.81 8.98 -1.98
N GLU A 56 4.04 8.71 -0.69
CA GLU A 56 5.15 7.87 -0.25
C GLU A 56 5.00 6.42 -0.73
N TRP A 57 3.77 5.89 -0.69
CA TRP A 57 3.50 4.50 -1.05
C TRP A 57 3.43 4.25 -2.57
N GLU A 58 3.09 5.26 -3.38
CA GLU A 58 3.23 5.20 -4.86
C GLU A 58 4.72 5.04 -5.26
N GLY A 59 5.65 5.64 -4.52
CA GLY A 59 7.10 5.45 -4.72
C GLY A 59 7.57 4.03 -4.38
N ILE A 60 7.12 3.48 -3.25
CA ILE A 60 7.49 2.12 -2.83
C ILE A 60 6.97 1.07 -3.82
N SER A 61 5.75 1.22 -4.33
CA SER A 61 5.20 0.31 -5.35
C SER A 61 6.09 0.24 -6.59
N THR A 62 6.66 1.36 -7.02
CA THR A 62 7.57 1.43 -8.18
C THR A 62 8.88 0.69 -7.91
N ILE A 63 9.42 0.79 -6.69
CA ILE A 63 10.66 0.12 -6.30
C ILE A 63 10.45 -1.39 -6.20
N VAL A 64 9.35 -1.84 -5.59
CA VAL A 64 9.04 -3.27 -5.45
C VAL A 64 8.82 -3.91 -6.82
N ASP A 65 8.16 -3.23 -7.76
CA ASP A 65 7.99 -3.72 -9.14
C ASP A 65 9.35 -3.89 -9.85
N ALA A 66 10.26 -2.92 -9.70
CA ALA A 66 11.60 -2.97 -10.27
C ALA A 66 12.51 -4.05 -9.64
N CYS A 67 12.28 -4.43 -8.38
CA CYS A 67 13.04 -5.49 -7.71
C CYS A 67 12.54 -6.90 -8.00
N VAL A 68 11.36 -7.03 -8.61
CA VAL A 68 10.68 -8.32 -8.82
C VAL A 68 10.63 -8.73 -10.31
N GLN A 69 11.01 -7.83 -11.23
CA GLN A 69 11.39 -8.15 -12.61
C GLN A 69 12.86 -8.54 -12.72
#